data_AF-A0A3M6UYK3-F1
#
_entry.id   AF-A0A3M6UYK3-F1
#
_cell.length_a   1.000
_cell.length_b   1.000
_cell.length_c   1.000
_cell.angle_alpha   90.00
_cell.angle_beta   90.00
_cell.angle_gamma   90.00
#
_symmetry.space_group_name_H-M   'P 1'
#
loop_
_entity.id
_entity.type
_entity.pdbx_description
1 polymer ?
#
loop_
_entity_poly.entity_id
_entity_poly.type
_entity_poly.pdbx_seq_one_letter_code
_entity_poly.pdbx_strand_id
1 'polypeptide(L)'
;MSRVSVEQSFSYQSLFKVVRQEDFWALIENAALDLQRLIYVTSKDLHRRFERLVFLSWLWQCNRFPYNEQITNKWFLKNIPSKPGQQVINTLNVSLNEEERKHWQRWQNIVEERAGLPNFDGTPFFHGTNHESALNILQEGIDITRGGQRLDFSDGEGFYTTNNFSESIQYAEFARSRGSANHANLGAAVAIYNVNEEELNQKFRGLNLYSDLNFWRKVVKEYRQIGKGKIDRDFREELEAYSFIEGPLSRGFTNGEFQQDSSNRGQLCIRSIKCAEEFLDLKIHSVIFFEKPPQLVYP
;
A
#
# COMPACT_ATOMS: atom_id res chain seq x y z
N MET A 1 67.88 53.10 -14.20
CA MET A 1 66.42 52.83 -14.21
C MET A 1 66.20 51.42 -13.71
N SER A 2 65.84 51.29 -12.44
CA SER A 2 65.53 50.02 -11.77
C SER A 2 64.08 49.65 -12.03
N ARG A 3 63.82 48.48 -12.63
CA ARG A 3 62.49 47.86 -12.60
C ARG A 3 62.54 46.66 -11.66
N VAL A 4 61.90 46.84 -10.51
CA VAL A 4 61.61 45.82 -9.50
C VAL A 4 60.31 45.13 -9.89
N SER A 5 60.31 43.80 -9.84
CA SER A 5 59.12 42.95 -9.95
C SER A 5 58.25 43.06 -8.70
N VAL A 6 56.93 43.04 -8.87
CA VAL A 6 56.02 42.66 -7.78
C VAL A 6 55.01 41.67 -8.34
N GLU A 7 55.23 40.40 -8.01
CA GLU A 7 54.19 39.37 -8.01
C GLU A 7 53.16 39.73 -6.93
N GLN A 8 51.87 39.77 -7.29
CA GLN A 8 50.79 39.81 -6.32
C GLN A 8 50.27 38.39 -6.13
N SER A 9 50.66 37.78 -5.01
CA SER A 9 50.07 36.56 -4.48
C SER A 9 48.67 36.84 -3.91
N PHE A 10 47.64 36.19 -4.44
CA PHE A 10 46.32 36.13 -3.81
C PHE A 10 46.38 35.26 -2.55
N SER A 11 46.20 35.86 -1.37
CA SER A 11 46.10 35.16 -0.09
C SER A 11 44.66 34.70 0.16
N TYR A 12 44.47 33.41 0.45
CA TYR A 12 43.21 32.78 0.86
C TYR A 12 42.60 33.37 2.14
N GLN A 13 43.28 34.30 2.83
CA GLN A 13 42.83 34.89 4.08
C GLN A 13 41.66 35.87 3.96
N SER A 14 41.26 36.30 2.76
CA SER A 14 40.17 37.27 2.58
C SER A 14 38.75 36.66 2.55
N LEU A 15 38.62 35.33 2.46
CA LEU A 15 37.30 34.66 2.44
C LEU A 15 36.74 34.34 3.83
N PHE A 16 37.56 34.41 4.88
CA PHE A 16 37.15 34.13 6.27
C PHE A 16 37.16 35.38 7.14
N LYS A 17 36.51 36.46 6.68
CA LYS A 17 36.26 37.63 7.52
C LYS A 17 34.99 37.42 8.36
N VAL A 18 35.24 36.96 9.59
CA VAL A 18 34.44 37.12 10.82
C VAL A 18 33.08 36.40 10.87
N VAL A 19 33.13 35.08 11.04
CA VAL A 19 32.22 34.42 12.00
C VAL A 19 32.96 34.47 13.34
N ARG A 20 32.37 35.08 14.38
CA ARG A 20 33.02 35.07 15.71
C ARG A 20 33.15 33.61 16.14
N GLN A 21 34.28 33.24 16.74
CA GLN A 21 34.58 31.85 17.09
C GLN A 21 33.46 31.22 17.95
N GLU A 22 32.82 32.02 18.81
CA GLU A 22 31.64 31.65 19.61
C GLU A 22 30.41 31.33 18.76
N ASP A 23 30.15 32.12 17.71
CA ASP A 23 29.03 31.90 16.77
C ASP A 23 29.25 30.62 15.93
N PHE A 24 30.51 30.26 15.63
CA PHE A 24 30.85 29.01 14.93
C PHE A 24 30.67 27.77 15.82
N TRP A 25 31.11 27.84 17.09
CA TRP A 25 30.93 26.75 18.05
C TRP A 25 29.45 26.52 18.36
N ALA A 26 28.65 27.57 18.52
CA ALA A 26 27.20 27.46 18.70
C ALA A 26 26.52 26.78 17.49
N LEU A 27 26.98 27.04 16.27
CA LEU A 27 26.44 26.43 15.05
C LEU A 27 26.77 24.92 14.97
N ILE A 28 27.98 24.54 15.37
CA ILE A 28 28.38 23.12 15.47
C ILE A 28 27.63 22.41 16.59
N GLU A 29 27.48 23.02 17.77
CA GLU A 29 26.74 22.44 18.88
C GLU A 29 25.27 22.22 18.54
N ASN A 30 24.62 23.19 17.89
CA ASN A 30 23.25 23.04 17.41
C ASN A 30 23.12 21.93 16.36
N ALA A 31 24.04 21.86 15.39
CA ALA A 31 24.06 20.78 14.41
C ALA A 31 24.29 19.40 15.06
N ALA A 32 25.14 19.32 16.08
CA ALA A 32 25.38 18.10 16.83
C ALA A 32 24.15 17.67 17.66
N LEU A 33 23.45 18.63 18.28
CA LEU A 33 22.20 18.42 18.99
C LEU A 33 21.08 17.96 18.05
N ASP A 34 20.97 18.56 16.87
CA ASP A 34 19.98 18.17 15.86
C ASP A 34 20.29 16.79 15.28
N LEU A 35 21.56 16.45 15.06
CA LEU A 35 21.98 15.11 14.66
C LEU A 35 21.71 14.08 15.75
N GLN A 36 21.98 14.40 17.02
CA GLN A 36 21.64 13.54 18.15
C GLN A 36 20.13 13.32 18.28
N ARG A 37 19.32 14.36 18.07
CA ARG A 37 17.85 14.24 18.02
C ARG A 37 17.41 13.37 16.86
N LEU A 38 17.98 13.56 15.67
CA LEU A 38 17.68 12.74 14.50
C LEU A 38 18.05 11.28 14.72
N ILE A 39 19.25 11.00 15.25
CA ILE A 39 19.70 9.65 15.62
C ILE A 39 18.80 9.05 16.68
N TYR A 40 18.40 9.82 17.70
CA TYR A 40 17.50 9.34 18.75
C TYR A 40 16.10 9.01 18.21
N VAL A 41 15.54 9.87 17.36
CA VAL A 41 14.23 9.65 16.74
C VAL A 41 14.29 8.45 15.79
N THR A 42 15.31 8.36 14.95
CA THR A 42 15.50 7.24 14.03
C THR A 42 15.81 5.94 14.76
N SER A 43 16.61 5.94 15.83
CA SER A 43 16.89 4.74 16.62
C SER A 43 15.67 4.29 17.41
N LYS A 44 14.87 5.22 17.95
CA LYS A 44 13.62 4.90 18.64
C LYS A 44 12.57 4.35 17.67
N ASP A 45 12.49 4.91 16.45
CA ASP A 45 11.63 4.39 15.39
C ASP A 45 12.10 3.01 14.92
N LEU A 46 13.40 2.83 14.69
CA LEU A 46 14.01 1.55 14.30
C LEU A 46 13.85 0.49 15.40
N HIS A 47 14.05 0.85 16.67
CA HIS A 47 13.85 -0.04 17.81
C HIS A 47 12.39 -0.43 17.98
N ARG A 48 11.45 0.52 17.85
CA ARG A 48 10.01 0.24 17.85
C ARG A 48 9.61 -0.66 16.69
N ARG A 49 10.17 -0.45 15.49
CA ARG A 49 9.99 -1.34 14.33
C ARG A 49 10.56 -2.72 14.61
N PHE A 50 11.75 -2.81 15.23
CA PHE A 50 12.41 -4.07 15.55
C PHE A 50 11.66 -4.87 16.63
N GLU A 51 11.30 -4.25 17.75
CA GLU A 51 10.48 -4.89 18.79
C GLU A 51 9.13 -5.34 18.22
N ARG A 52 8.51 -4.53 17.36
CA ARG A 52 7.27 -4.90 16.69
C ARG A 52 7.48 -6.06 15.71
N LEU A 53 8.53 -6.07 14.90
CA LEU A 53 8.82 -7.18 13.99
C LEU A 53 9.07 -8.47 14.77
N VAL A 54 9.82 -8.41 15.87
CA VAL A 54 10.10 -9.58 16.72
C VAL A 54 8.84 -10.03 17.46
N PHE A 55 8.09 -9.12 18.09
CA PHE A 55 6.87 -9.43 18.83
C PHE A 55 5.73 -9.91 17.91
N LEU A 56 5.56 -9.30 16.73
CA LEU A 56 4.65 -9.80 15.70
C LEU A 56 5.15 -11.16 15.23
N SER A 57 6.41 -11.33 14.83
CA SER A 57 6.92 -12.64 14.40
C SER A 57 6.67 -13.75 15.43
N TRP A 58 6.75 -13.44 16.73
CA TRP A 58 6.47 -14.39 17.81
C TRP A 58 4.98 -14.66 18.02
N LEU A 59 4.13 -13.63 18.04
CA LEU A 59 2.67 -13.79 18.06
C LEU A 59 2.16 -14.59 16.86
N TRP A 60 2.81 -14.47 15.72
CA TRP A 60 2.42 -15.06 14.44
C TRP A 60 2.85 -16.52 14.30
N GLN A 61 3.93 -16.89 15.00
CA GLN A 61 4.34 -18.27 15.12
C GLN A 61 3.41 -19.07 16.05
N CYS A 62 2.60 -18.40 16.88
CA CYS A 62 1.77 -19.07 17.88
C CYS A 62 0.25 -18.91 17.70
N ASN A 63 -0.24 -17.88 17.01
CA ASN A 63 -1.68 -17.61 16.88
C ASN A 63 -2.18 -17.72 15.44
N ARG A 64 -3.39 -18.28 15.30
CA ARG A 64 -4.07 -18.48 14.01
C ARG A 64 -4.63 -17.18 13.39
N PHE A 65 -4.93 -16.20 14.23
CA PHE A 65 -5.44 -14.88 13.86
C PHE A 65 -4.68 -13.80 14.62
N PRO A 66 -4.57 -12.58 14.08
CA PRO A 66 -3.81 -11.51 14.72
C PRO A 66 -4.55 -10.86 15.90
N TYR A 67 -5.85 -11.10 16.03
CA TYR A 67 -6.71 -10.57 17.09
C TYR A 67 -7.40 -11.71 17.85
N ASN A 68 -8.57 -11.47 18.46
CA ASN A 68 -9.23 -12.43 19.35
C ASN A 68 -9.55 -13.75 18.64
N GLU A 69 -8.67 -14.74 18.75
CA GLU A 69 -8.76 -16.04 18.09
C GLU A 69 -9.98 -16.86 18.53
N GLN A 70 -10.54 -16.57 19.71
CA GLN A 70 -11.74 -17.26 20.21
C GLN A 70 -13.01 -16.82 19.49
N ILE A 71 -13.00 -15.63 18.86
CA ILE A 71 -14.13 -15.11 18.09
C ILE A 71 -13.86 -15.40 16.62
N THR A 72 -14.48 -16.47 16.11
CA THR A 72 -14.45 -16.85 14.70
C THR A 72 -15.85 -16.81 14.09
N ASN A 73 -15.91 -16.48 12.80
CA ASN A 73 -17.13 -16.46 11.98
C ASN A 73 -18.21 -15.50 12.53
N LYS A 74 -17.79 -14.48 13.27
CA LYS A 74 -18.61 -13.39 13.81
C LYS A 74 -17.82 -12.08 13.80
N TRP A 75 -18.49 -10.98 13.52
CA TRP A 75 -17.88 -9.64 13.60
C TRP A 75 -17.65 -9.23 15.04
N PHE A 76 -16.55 -8.54 15.26
CA PHE A 76 -16.23 -7.88 16.52
C PHE A 76 -15.50 -6.56 16.27
N LEU A 77 -15.66 -5.61 17.17
CA LEU A 77 -14.95 -4.34 17.12
C LEU A 77 -13.53 -4.51 17.67
N LYS A 78 -12.55 -3.96 16.96
CA LYS A 78 -11.16 -3.93 17.39
C LYS A 78 -10.65 -2.51 17.44
N ASN A 79 -10.14 -2.11 18.60
CA ASN A 79 -9.36 -0.88 18.74
C ASN A 79 -7.98 -1.11 18.14
N ILE A 80 -7.66 -0.32 17.12
CA ILE A 80 -6.33 -0.27 16.52
C ILE A 80 -5.66 1.02 17.01
N PRO A 81 -4.48 0.92 17.64
CA PRO A 81 -3.66 2.09 17.89
C PRO A 81 -3.12 2.61 16.55
N SER A 82 -3.75 3.64 15.98
CA SER A 82 -3.27 4.37 14.80
C SER A 82 -2.71 5.74 15.21
N LYS A 83 -2.01 6.43 14.30
CA LYS A 83 -1.59 7.82 14.54
C LYS A 83 -2.48 8.77 13.73
N PRO A 84 -3.09 9.82 14.32
CA PRO A 84 -3.18 10.17 15.75
C PRO A 84 -4.55 9.76 16.34
N GLY A 85 -4.71 8.51 16.82
CA GLY A 85 -5.94 8.10 17.50
C GLY A 85 -6.12 6.59 17.70
N GLN A 86 -7.15 6.19 18.45
CA GLN A 86 -7.64 4.81 18.38
C GLN A 86 -8.74 4.74 17.33
N GLN A 87 -8.50 4.01 16.25
CA GLN A 87 -9.55 3.69 15.28
C GLN A 87 -10.23 2.40 15.72
N VAL A 88 -11.55 2.40 15.77
CA VAL A 88 -12.32 1.18 15.99
C VAL A 88 -12.69 0.61 14.62
N ILE A 89 -12.20 -0.58 14.30
CA ILE A 89 -12.54 -1.26 13.05
C ILE A 89 -13.39 -2.50 13.29
N ASN A 90 -14.31 -2.76 12.38
CA ASN A 90 -14.99 -4.05 12.31
C ASN A 90 -14.02 -5.13 11.81
N THR A 91 -13.89 -6.20 12.57
CA THR A 91 -12.99 -7.32 12.29
C THR A 91 -13.77 -8.63 12.24
N LEU A 92 -13.44 -9.48 11.26
CA LEU A 92 -13.94 -10.84 11.16
C LEU A 92 -12.78 -11.82 11.03
N ASN A 93 -12.65 -12.74 11.98
CA ASN A 93 -11.80 -13.91 11.82
C ASN A 93 -12.60 -15.03 11.18
N VAL A 94 -12.08 -15.63 10.12
CA VAL A 94 -12.73 -16.68 9.34
C VAL A 94 -11.94 -17.97 9.47
N SER A 95 -12.55 -18.95 10.12
CA SER A 95 -12.02 -20.31 10.28
C SER A 95 -13.02 -21.30 9.70
N LEU A 96 -12.59 -22.05 8.69
CA LEU A 96 -13.45 -22.91 7.88
C LEU A 96 -12.87 -24.30 7.76
N ASN A 97 -13.77 -25.29 7.84
CA ASN A 97 -13.43 -26.64 7.46
C ASN A 97 -13.35 -26.77 5.91
N GLU A 98 -12.80 -27.89 5.44
CA GLU A 98 -12.55 -28.10 4.01
C GLU A 98 -13.82 -28.08 3.16
N GLU A 99 -14.93 -28.60 3.68
CA GLU A 99 -16.21 -28.60 2.97
C GLU A 99 -16.81 -27.20 2.87
N GLU A 100 -16.72 -26.40 3.93
CA GLU A 100 -17.16 -25.00 3.92
C GLU A 100 -16.36 -24.15 2.93
N ARG A 101 -15.07 -24.43 2.76
CA ARG A 101 -14.22 -23.72 1.80
C ARG A 101 -14.59 -23.97 0.35
N LYS A 102 -15.20 -25.12 0.02
CA LYS A 102 -15.65 -25.48 -1.34
C LYS A 102 -16.94 -24.77 -1.74
N HIS A 103 -17.76 -24.36 -0.77
CA HIS A 103 -19.07 -23.74 -1.01
C HIS A 103 -18.98 -22.21 -1.03
N TRP A 104 -18.26 -21.65 -2.01
CA TRP A 104 -17.98 -20.22 -2.13
C TRP A 104 -19.23 -19.32 -2.09
N GLN A 105 -20.32 -19.70 -2.78
CA GLN A 105 -21.53 -18.85 -2.85
C GLN A 105 -22.14 -18.61 -1.45
N ARG A 106 -22.01 -19.59 -0.54
CA ARG A 106 -22.46 -19.44 0.85
C ARG A 106 -21.60 -18.44 1.63
N TRP A 107 -20.34 -18.22 1.23
CA TRP A 107 -19.41 -17.29 1.86
C TRP A 107 -19.55 -15.87 1.35
N GLN A 108 -19.80 -15.70 0.06
CA GLN A 108 -20.20 -14.41 -0.49
C GLN A 108 -21.41 -13.87 0.30
N ASN A 109 -22.41 -14.71 0.56
CA ASN A 109 -23.55 -14.37 1.42
C ASN A 109 -23.19 -14.17 2.91
N ILE A 110 -22.09 -14.72 3.43
CA ILE A 110 -21.67 -14.45 4.82
C ILE A 110 -21.06 -13.05 4.94
N VAL A 111 -20.31 -12.62 3.92
CA VAL A 111 -19.71 -11.27 3.84
C VAL A 111 -20.74 -10.23 3.40
N GLU A 112 -21.71 -10.60 2.56
CA GLU A 112 -22.74 -9.69 2.03
C GLU A 112 -24.04 -9.70 2.88
N GLU A 113 -24.58 -10.85 3.28
CA GLU A 113 -25.90 -10.96 3.96
C GLU A 113 -25.80 -11.11 5.50
N ARG A 114 -24.86 -11.92 6.02
CA ARG A 114 -24.78 -12.17 7.48
C ARG A 114 -23.93 -11.16 8.24
N ALA A 115 -23.09 -10.43 7.53
CA ALA A 115 -22.19 -9.45 8.09
C ALA A 115 -22.88 -8.15 8.48
N GLY A 116 -24.03 -7.85 7.86
CA GLY A 116 -24.61 -6.52 7.90
C GLY A 116 -23.54 -5.49 7.61
N LEU A 117 -22.98 -5.48 6.39
CA LEU A 117 -22.11 -4.39 5.93
C LEU A 117 -22.86 -3.09 6.28
N PRO A 118 -22.47 -2.35 7.33
CA PRO A 118 -23.16 -1.14 7.76
C PRO A 118 -23.19 -0.19 6.58
N ASN A 119 -24.37 0.37 6.30
CA ASN A 119 -24.63 1.55 5.47
C ASN A 119 -23.38 2.10 4.74
N PHE A 120 -23.00 1.46 3.65
CA PHE A 120 -22.06 2.06 2.70
C PHE A 120 -22.80 3.21 2.04
N ASP A 121 -22.30 4.41 2.23
CA ASP A 121 -22.69 5.60 1.46
C ASP A 121 -21.89 5.74 0.15
N GLY A 122 -20.91 4.85 -0.07
CA GLY A 122 -20.09 4.76 -1.28
C GLY A 122 -19.97 3.34 -1.84
N THR A 123 -19.01 3.15 -2.74
CA THR A 123 -18.72 1.88 -3.40
C THR A 123 -17.74 1.05 -2.56
N PRO A 124 -18.02 -0.24 -2.29
CA PRO A 124 -17.08 -1.10 -1.60
C PRO A 124 -15.90 -1.48 -2.51
N PHE A 125 -14.69 -1.26 -2.00
CA PHE A 125 -13.44 -1.67 -2.64
C PHE A 125 -12.66 -2.61 -1.72
N PHE A 126 -12.03 -3.63 -2.30
CA PHE A 126 -11.40 -4.72 -1.58
C PHE A 126 -9.91 -4.80 -1.90
N HIS A 127 -9.08 -4.84 -0.86
CA HIS A 127 -7.64 -5.11 -0.98
C HIS A 127 -7.33 -6.48 -0.41
N GLY A 128 -6.97 -7.43 -1.28
CA GLY A 128 -6.52 -8.75 -0.89
C GLY A 128 -5.04 -8.77 -0.54
N THR A 129 -4.70 -9.27 0.63
CA THR A 129 -3.33 -9.29 1.13
C THR A 129 -3.11 -10.43 2.15
N ASN A 130 -1.98 -10.46 2.84
CA ASN A 130 -1.77 -11.37 3.96
C ASN A 130 -2.07 -10.67 5.30
N HIS A 131 -2.15 -11.43 6.40
CA HIS A 131 -2.41 -10.84 7.71
C HIS A 131 -1.44 -9.68 8.02
N GLU A 132 -0.18 -9.75 7.57
CA GLU A 132 0.92 -8.90 8.07
C GLU A 132 0.81 -7.52 7.49
N SER A 133 0.70 -7.51 6.18
CA SER A 133 0.38 -6.33 5.40
C SER A 133 -0.93 -5.72 5.87
N ALA A 134 -1.97 -6.51 6.17
CA ALA A 134 -3.22 -5.97 6.71
C ALA A 134 -3.02 -5.27 8.07
N LEU A 135 -2.28 -5.87 9.01
CA LEU A 135 -1.97 -5.19 10.27
C LEU A 135 -1.12 -3.93 10.08
N ASN A 136 -0.16 -3.98 9.16
CA ASN A 136 0.67 -2.82 8.84
C ASN A 136 -0.17 -1.68 8.27
N ILE A 137 -1.06 -1.95 7.31
CA ILE A 137 -2.02 -0.98 6.77
C ILE A 137 -2.85 -0.37 7.91
N LEU A 138 -3.40 -1.20 8.79
CA LEU A 138 -4.25 -0.74 9.88
C LEU A 138 -3.51 0.12 10.93
N GLN A 139 -2.22 -0.12 11.15
CA GLN A 139 -1.43 0.54 12.19
C GLN A 139 -0.60 1.72 11.69
N GLU A 140 -0.17 1.67 10.43
CA GLU A 140 0.78 2.62 9.83
C GLU A 140 0.19 3.39 8.64
N GLY A 141 -0.96 2.97 8.12
CA GLY A 141 -1.52 3.48 6.86
C GLY A 141 -0.95 2.77 5.64
N ILE A 142 -1.43 3.18 4.47
CA ILE A 142 -1.02 2.62 3.19
C ILE A 142 0.37 3.17 2.78
N ASP A 143 1.35 2.27 2.67
CA ASP A 143 2.64 2.56 2.05
C ASP A 143 2.63 2.15 0.58
N ILE A 144 2.38 3.10 -0.33
CA ILE A 144 2.31 2.83 -1.77
C ILE A 144 3.66 2.40 -2.37
N THR A 145 4.79 2.67 -1.70
CA THR A 145 6.13 2.35 -2.20
C THR A 145 6.47 0.86 -2.11
N ARG A 146 5.61 0.08 -1.43
CA ARG A 146 5.70 -1.38 -1.31
C ARG A 146 4.79 -2.11 -2.30
N GLY A 147 4.35 -1.39 -3.34
CA GLY A 147 3.50 -1.93 -4.38
C GLY A 147 4.16 -3.07 -5.16
N GLY A 148 3.34 -3.90 -5.79
CA GLY A 148 3.83 -4.92 -6.71
C GLY A 148 4.50 -4.29 -7.92
N GLN A 149 5.57 -4.93 -8.40
CA GLN A 149 6.19 -4.59 -9.68
C GLN A 149 5.32 -5.06 -10.84
N ARG A 150 5.34 -4.29 -11.93
CA ARG A 150 4.71 -4.62 -13.22
C ARG A 150 3.24 -5.02 -13.10
N LEU A 151 2.47 -4.20 -12.39
CA LEU A 151 1.02 -4.31 -12.34
C LEU A 151 0.38 -3.46 -13.44
N ASP A 152 -0.95 -3.40 -13.49
CA ASP A 152 -1.69 -2.81 -14.62
C ASP A 152 -1.42 -1.30 -14.76
N PHE A 153 -1.33 -0.60 -13.63
CA PHE A 153 -1.29 0.86 -13.56
C PHE A 153 -0.06 1.39 -12.79
N SER A 154 0.88 0.52 -12.43
CA SER A 154 2.08 0.88 -11.67
C SER A 154 3.18 -0.17 -11.74
N ASP A 155 4.40 0.25 -11.43
CA ASP A 155 5.56 -0.63 -11.31
C ASP A 155 6.33 -0.35 -10.01
N GLY A 156 5.93 -0.98 -8.91
CA GLY A 156 6.53 -0.81 -7.58
C GLY A 156 5.85 0.24 -6.70
N GLU A 157 5.21 1.25 -7.30
CA GLU A 157 4.56 2.34 -6.56
C GLU A 157 3.06 2.39 -6.83
N GLY A 158 2.28 1.75 -5.97
CA GLY A 158 0.82 1.77 -6.09
C GLY A 158 0.10 0.84 -5.12
N PHE A 159 -1.09 1.25 -4.71
CA PHE A 159 -1.98 0.46 -3.85
C PHE A 159 -3.25 0.08 -4.61
N TYR A 160 -3.47 -1.21 -4.79
CA TYR A 160 -4.59 -1.73 -5.59
C TYR A 160 -5.74 -2.20 -4.72
N THR A 161 -6.93 -1.74 -5.07
CA THR A 161 -8.19 -2.33 -4.64
C THR A 161 -8.99 -2.77 -5.87
N THR A 162 -9.98 -3.63 -5.66
CA THR A 162 -10.94 -4.06 -6.69
C THR A 162 -12.35 -3.93 -6.17
N ASN A 163 -13.32 -3.70 -7.05
CA ASN A 163 -14.75 -3.75 -6.69
C ASN A 163 -15.29 -5.19 -6.65
N ASN A 164 -14.45 -6.20 -6.90
CA ASN A 164 -14.85 -7.61 -6.91
C ASN A 164 -14.23 -8.38 -5.73
N PHE A 165 -15.08 -8.82 -4.80
CA PHE A 165 -14.62 -9.53 -3.61
C PHE A 165 -13.90 -10.85 -3.93
N SER A 166 -14.42 -11.66 -4.86
CA SER A 166 -13.78 -12.92 -5.29
C SER A 166 -12.36 -12.70 -5.85
N GLU A 167 -12.17 -11.61 -6.58
CA GLU A 167 -10.86 -11.24 -7.11
C GLU A 167 -9.88 -10.87 -5.98
N SER A 168 -10.35 -10.12 -4.97
CA SER A 168 -9.51 -9.81 -3.80
C SER A 168 -9.07 -11.07 -3.02
N ILE A 169 -9.88 -12.12 -2.99
CA ILE A 169 -9.50 -13.38 -2.34
C ILE A 169 -8.34 -14.06 -3.09
N GLN A 170 -8.30 -13.99 -4.42
CA GLN A 170 -7.15 -14.49 -5.19
C GLN A 170 -5.89 -13.69 -4.90
N TYR A 171 -6.00 -12.37 -4.74
CA TYR A 171 -4.85 -11.54 -4.38
C TYR A 171 -4.35 -11.86 -2.98
N ALA A 172 -5.26 -12.10 -2.03
CA ALA A 172 -4.90 -12.53 -0.68
C ALA A 172 -4.21 -13.91 -0.67
N GLU A 173 -4.72 -14.86 -1.46
CA GLU A 173 -4.12 -16.18 -1.69
C GLU A 173 -2.70 -16.07 -2.26
N PHE A 174 -2.52 -15.18 -3.23
CA PHE A 174 -1.22 -14.92 -3.82
C PHE A 174 -0.25 -14.23 -2.84
N ALA A 175 -0.74 -13.26 -2.07
CA ALA A 175 0.04 -12.53 -1.08
C ALA A 175 0.55 -13.44 0.05
N ARG A 176 -0.22 -14.46 0.46
CA ARG A 176 0.27 -15.44 1.45
C ARG A 176 1.30 -16.42 0.89
N SER A 177 1.22 -16.75 -0.40
CA SER A 177 2.10 -17.76 -1.03
C SER A 177 3.45 -17.21 -1.48
N ARG A 178 3.60 -15.88 -1.59
CA ARG A 178 4.85 -15.21 -2.01
C ARG A 178 5.92 -15.06 -0.93
N GLY A 179 5.63 -15.38 0.34
CA GLY A 179 6.66 -15.38 1.37
C GLY A 179 7.62 -16.58 1.22
N SER A 180 8.88 -16.43 1.64
CA SER A 180 9.92 -17.48 1.70
C SER A 180 9.40 -18.81 2.27
N ALA A 181 10.13 -19.93 2.12
CA ALA A 181 9.72 -21.28 2.57
C ALA A 181 9.23 -21.41 4.03
N ASN A 182 9.44 -20.39 4.87
CA ASN A 182 8.91 -20.27 6.24
C ASN A 182 7.54 -19.57 6.37
N HIS A 183 6.95 -19.08 5.27
CA HIS A 183 5.74 -18.25 5.24
C HIS A 183 4.47 -19.00 4.81
N ALA A 184 4.52 -20.32 4.68
CA ALA A 184 3.33 -21.16 4.44
C ALA A 184 2.22 -20.99 5.50
N ASN A 185 2.51 -20.27 6.59
CA ASN A 185 1.60 -19.97 7.71
C ASN A 185 1.08 -18.52 7.74
N LEU A 186 1.43 -17.66 6.78
CA LEU A 186 0.83 -16.32 6.73
C LEU A 186 -0.64 -16.47 6.31
N GLY A 187 -1.59 -16.18 7.20
CA GLY A 187 -2.99 -16.19 6.86
C GLY A 187 -3.32 -15.15 5.77
N ALA A 188 -4.39 -15.38 5.01
CA ALA A 188 -4.90 -14.44 4.02
C ALA A 188 -5.79 -13.39 4.68
N ALA A 189 -5.81 -12.16 4.16
CA ALA A 189 -6.66 -11.09 4.67
C ALA A 189 -7.28 -10.27 3.53
N VAL A 190 -8.43 -9.66 3.79
CA VAL A 190 -9.04 -8.67 2.90
C VAL A 190 -9.40 -7.43 3.71
N ALA A 191 -8.85 -6.29 3.33
CA ALA A 191 -9.28 -4.98 3.82
C ALA A 191 -10.40 -4.44 2.93
N ILE A 192 -11.45 -3.89 3.54
CA ILE A 192 -12.63 -3.36 2.87
C ILE A 192 -12.68 -1.85 3.07
N TYR A 193 -12.78 -1.13 1.97
CA TYR A 193 -12.84 0.32 1.92
C TYR A 193 -14.22 0.78 1.46
N ASN A 194 -14.77 1.78 2.11
CA ASN A 194 -16.00 2.47 1.67
C ASN A 194 -15.62 3.75 0.92
N VAL A 195 -15.59 3.69 -0.41
CA VAL A 195 -15.09 4.78 -1.25
C VAL A 195 -16.25 5.56 -1.85
N ASN A 196 -16.39 6.82 -1.45
CA ASN A 196 -17.21 7.77 -2.19
C ASN A 196 -16.41 8.29 -3.41
N GLU A 197 -16.75 7.81 -4.60
CA GLU A 197 -16.04 8.15 -5.85
C GLU A 197 -16.17 9.64 -6.21
N GLU A 198 -17.28 10.29 -5.85
CA GLU A 198 -17.46 11.72 -6.09
C GLU A 198 -16.50 12.54 -5.22
N GLU A 199 -16.42 12.23 -3.92
CA GLU A 199 -15.46 12.88 -3.00
C GLU A 199 -14.02 12.66 -3.46
N LEU A 200 -13.68 11.46 -3.91
CA LEU A 200 -12.36 11.12 -4.44
C LEU A 200 -12.01 12.00 -5.66
N ASN A 201 -12.92 12.07 -6.64
CA ASN A 201 -12.74 12.86 -7.86
C ASN A 201 -12.74 14.38 -7.62
N GLN A 202 -13.44 14.86 -6.58
CA GLN A 202 -13.41 16.28 -6.18
C GLN A 202 -12.06 16.67 -5.55
N LYS A 203 -11.45 15.79 -4.76
CA LYS A 203 -10.21 16.07 -4.04
C LYS A 203 -8.94 15.78 -4.84
N PHE A 204 -8.99 14.77 -5.72
CA PHE A 204 -7.81 14.23 -6.38
C PHE A 204 -8.02 14.08 -7.88
N ARG A 205 -6.94 14.30 -8.64
CA ARG A 205 -6.95 14.11 -10.09
C ARG A 205 -6.90 12.61 -10.41
N GLY A 206 -8.03 12.06 -10.85
CA GLY A 206 -8.15 10.68 -11.31
C GLY A 206 -7.97 10.50 -12.81
N LEU A 207 -7.51 9.31 -13.21
CA LEU A 207 -7.58 8.84 -14.60
C LEU A 207 -8.55 7.66 -14.70
N ASN A 208 -9.65 7.85 -15.43
CA ASN A 208 -10.64 6.81 -15.71
C ASN A 208 -10.36 6.16 -17.07
N LEU A 209 -10.08 4.86 -17.07
CA LEU A 209 -9.73 4.08 -18.25
C LEU A 209 -10.87 3.17 -18.75
N TYR A 210 -12.08 3.25 -18.19
CA TYR A 210 -13.22 2.43 -18.64
C TYR A 210 -13.75 2.87 -20.01
N SER A 211 -13.64 4.16 -20.34
CA SER A 211 -14.20 4.75 -21.56
C SER A 211 -13.25 4.68 -22.77
N ASP A 212 -11.95 4.49 -22.56
CA ASP A 212 -10.94 4.40 -23.62
C ASP A 212 -10.06 3.15 -23.47
N LEU A 213 -10.51 2.06 -24.10
CA LEU A 213 -9.81 0.78 -24.06
C LEU A 213 -8.47 0.79 -24.80
N ASN A 214 -8.31 1.66 -25.80
CA ASN A 214 -7.03 1.77 -26.51
C ASN A 214 -6.00 2.44 -25.60
N PHE A 215 -6.41 3.48 -24.88
CA PHE A 215 -5.57 4.13 -23.90
C PHE A 215 -5.29 3.22 -22.71
N TRP A 216 -6.30 2.50 -22.20
CA TRP A 216 -6.10 1.45 -21.20
C TRP A 216 -5.04 0.44 -21.62
N ARG A 217 -5.11 -0.10 -22.84
CA ARG A 217 -4.11 -1.04 -23.36
C ARG A 217 -2.71 -0.42 -23.40
N LYS A 218 -2.60 0.86 -23.79
CA LYS A 218 -1.32 1.58 -23.80
C LYS A 218 -0.74 1.65 -22.37
N VAL A 219 -1.54 2.03 -21.38
CA VAL A 219 -1.14 2.12 -19.97
C VAL A 219 -0.72 0.75 -19.43
N VAL A 220 -1.55 -0.28 -19.59
CA VAL A 220 -1.23 -1.64 -19.11
C VAL A 220 0.03 -2.17 -19.76
N LYS A 221 0.20 -1.94 -21.06
CA LYS A 221 1.41 -2.35 -21.78
C LYS A 221 2.65 -1.63 -21.27
N GLU A 222 2.55 -0.36 -20.89
CA GLU A 222 3.68 0.41 -20.35
C GLU A 222 4.18 -0.14 -19.01
N TYR A 223 3.27 -0.51 -18.10
CA TYR A 223 3.65 -1.01 -16.77
C TYR A 223 3.96 -2.51 -16.75
N ARG A 224 3.23 -3.35 -17.49
CA ARG A 224 3.42 -4.81 -17.48
C ARG A 224 4.54 -5.33 -18.37
N GLN A 225 5.14 -4.49 -19.22
CA GLN A 225 6.13 -4.94 -20.22
C GLN A 225 7.32 -5.69 -19.60
N ILE A 226 7.68 -6.82 -20.21
CA ILE A 226 8.86 -7.63 -19.86
C ILE A 226 9.85 -7.57 -21.03
N GLY A 227 11.07 -7.06 -20.80
CA GLY A 227 12.19 -7.17 -21.76
C GLY A 227 12.58 -5.88 -22.49
N LYS A 228 13.17 -6.02 -23.68
CA LYS A 228 13.93 -4.99 -24.45
C LYS A 228 13.09 -3.84 -25.05
N GLY A 229 11.86 -3.62 -24.57
CA GLY A 229 11.08 -2.42 -24.94
C GLY A 229 11.66 -1.19 -24.25
N LYS A 230 11.77 -0.08 -24.97
CA LYS A 230 12.15 1.20 -24.34
C LYS A 230 10.94 1.67 -23.53
N ILE A 231 11.07 1.70 -22.21
CA ILE A 231 10.13 2.38 -21.29
C ILE A 231 9.92 3.79 -21.82
N ASP A 232 8.66 4.16 -22.02
CA ASP A 232 8.27 5.51 -22.43
C ASP A 232 8.24 6.41 -21.19
N ARG A 233 9.38 7.04 -20.91
CA ARG A 233 9.56 7.85 -19.68
C ARG A 233 8.64 9.06 -19.67
N ASP A 234 8.53 9.75 -20.79
CA ASP A 234 7.67 10.93 -20.93
C ASP A 234 6.22 10.53 -20.66
N PHE A 235 5.79 9.37 -21.19
CA PHE A 235 4.46 8.85 -20.90
C PHE A 235 4.28 8.43 -19.43
N ARG A 236 5.29 7.87 -18.76
CA ARG A 236 5.22 7.59 -17.31
C ARG A 236 5.14 8.88 -16.48
N GLU A 237 5.91 9.90 -16.82
CA GLU A 237 5.86 11.22 -16.18
C GLU A 237 4.47 11.86 -16.34
N GLU A 238 3.83 11.72 -17.52
CA GLU A 238 2.44 12.14 -17.71
C GLU A 238 1.47 11.38 -16.78
N LEU A 239 1.68 10.07 -16.59
CA LEU A 239 0.84 9.25 -15.73
C LEU A 239 1.05 9.52 -14.22
N GLU A 240 2.21 10.02 -13.82
CA GLU A 240 2.50 10.46 -12.44
C GLU A 240 1.69 11.68 -12.01
N ALA A 241 1.15 12.45 -12.96
CA ALA A 241 0.26 13.57 -12.66
C ALA A 241 -1.09 13.14 -12.06
N TYR A 242 -1.44 11.87 -12.14
CA TYR A 242 -2.68 11.32 -11.60
C TYR A 242 -2.46 10.71 -10.22
N SER A 243 -3.32 11.12 -9.28
CA SER A 243 -3.28 10.62 -7.90
C SER A 243 -3.82 9.20 -7.77
N PHE A 244 -4.69 8.80 -8.69
CA PHE A 244 -5.19 7.44 -8.82
C PHE A 244 -5.56 7.14 -10.28
N ILE A 245 -5.57 5.85 -10.61
CA ILE A 245 -5.97 5.33 -11.92
C ILE A 245 -7.02 4.26 -11.68
N GLU A 246 -8.16 4.35 -12.37
CA GLU A 246 -9.22 3.34 -12.33
C GLU A 246 -9.46 2.76 -13.72
N GLY A 247 -9.83 1.48 -13.77
CA GLY A 247 -10.13 0.83 -15.03
C GLY A 247 -10.37 -0.66 -14.89
N PRO A 248 -10.61 -1.36 -16.01
CA PRO A 248 -10.83 -2.79 -16.00
C PRO A 248 -9.55 -3.56 -15.62
N LEU A 249 -9.75 -4.75 -15.07
CA LEU A 249 -8.69 -5.74 -14.80
C LEU A 249 -8.12 -6.30 -16.10
N SER A 250 -6.80 -6.54 -16.15
CA SER A 250 -6.18 -7.30 -17.24
C SER A 250 -6.15 -8.81 -16.94
N ARG A 251 -6.60 -9.63 -17.90
CA ARG A 251 -6.69 -11.10 -17.77
C ARG A 251 -5.55 -11.87 -18.44
N GLY A 252 -4.71 -11.19 -19.22
CA GLY A 252 -3.58 -11.82 -19.90
C GLY A 252 -3.15 -11.07 -21.16
N PHE A 253 -2.17 -11.66 -21.85
CA PHE A 253 -1.63 -11.15 -23.11
C PHE A 253 -1.88 -12.17 -24.21
N THR A 254 -2.78 -11.84 -25.14
CA THR A 254 -3.22 -12.74 -26.22
C THR A 254 -3.19 -11.98 -27.53
N ASN A 255 -2.77 -12.63 -28.62
CA ASN A 255 -2.67 -12.01 -29.96
C ASN A 255 -1.85 -10.71 -30.00
N GLY A 256 -0.83 -10.58 -29.13
CA GLY A 256 0.02 -9.39 -29.08
C GLY A 256 -0.57 -8.21 -28.28
N GLU A 257 -1.70 -8.41 -27.59
CA GLU A 257 -2.37 -7.35 -26.83
C GLU A 257 -2.85 -7.83 -25.46
N PHE A 258 -2.88 -6.90 -24.50
CA PHE A 258 -3.52 -7.13 -23.21
C PHE A 258 -5.04 -7.18 -23.36
N GLN A 259 -5.65 -8.18 -22.75
CA GLN A 259 -7.09 -8.40 -22.78
C GLN A 259 -7.72 -7.91 -21.47
N GLN A 260 -8.77 -7.11 -21.58
CA GLN A 260 -9.55 -6.68 -20.42
C GLN A 260 -10.47 -7.80 -19.92
N ASP A 261 -10.83 -7.72 -18.66
CA ASP A 261 -11.90 -8.51 -18.07
C ASP A 261 -13.27 -8.09 -18.67
N SER A 262 -14.01 -9.05 -19.22
CA SER A 262 -15.33 -8.81 -19.83
C SER A 262 -16.47 -8.67 -18.82
N SER A 263 -16.24 -8.99 -17.54
CA SER A 263 -17.26 -9.01 -16.49
C SER A 263 -17.40 -7.70 -15.71
N ASN A 264 -16.93 -6.58 -16.29
CA ASN A 264 -16.95 -5.24 -15.70
C ASN A 264 -16.27 -5.15 -14.32
N ARG A 265 -15.33 -6.08 -14.05
CA ARG A 265 -14.54 -6.06 -12.81
C ARG A 265 -13.48 -4.99 -12.90
N GLY A 266 -13.56 -4.07 -11.95
CA GLY A 266 -12.74 -2.89 -11.86
C GLY A 266 -11.58 -3.04 -10.89
N GLN A 267 -10.57 -2.22 -11.11
CA GLN A 267 -9.50 -1.97 -10.15
C GLN A 267 -9.28 -0.48 -9.99
N LEU A 268 -8.93 -0.07 -8.78
CA LEU A 268 -8.52 1.28 -8.42
C LEU A 268 -7.09 1.19 -7.88
N CYS A 269 -6.17 1.89 -8.55
CA CYS A 269 -4.78 2.01 -8.15
C CYS A 269 -4.53 3.40 -7.59
N ILE A 270 -4.28 3.51 -6.29
CA ILE A 270 -3.79 4.76 -5.67
C ILE A 270 -2.31 4.90 -5.95
N ARG A 271 -1.92 6.05 -6.50
CA ARG A 271 -0.58 6.34 -7.02
C ARG A 271 0.12 7.49 -6.28
N SER A 272 -0.62 8.26 -5.50
CA SER A 272 -0.09 9.38 -4.72
C SER A 272 -0.17 9.10 -3.22
N ILE A 273 0.93 9.39 -2.50
CA ILE A 273 1.00 9.32 -1.04
C ILE A 273 -0.12 10.16 -0.41
N LYS A 274 -0.33 11.38 -0.95
CA LYS A 274 -1.37 12.29 -0.46
C LYS A 274 -2.78 11.69 -0.59
N CYS A 275 -3.06 10.98 -1.69
CA CYS A 275 -4.35 10.32 -1.90
C CYS A 275 -4.54 9.11 -0.98
N ALA A 276 -3.46 8.40 -0.67
CA ALA A 276 -3.49 7.30 0.30
C ALA A 276 -3.78 7.83 1.71
N GLU A 277 -2.97 8.78 2.20
CA GLU A 277 -3.02 9.29 3.57
C GLU A 277 -4.25 10.16 3.86
N GLU A 278 -4.60 11.09 2.96
CA GLU A 278 -5.69 12.06 3.21
C GLU A 278 -7.07 11.55 2.81
N PHE A 279 -7.16 10.41 2.12
CA PHE A 279 -8.42 9.82 1.69
C PHE A 279 -8.52 8.35 2.02
N LEU A 280 -7.74 7.48 1.37
CA LEU A 280 -8.03 6.04 1.39
C LEU A 280 -7.86 5.41 2.79
N ASP A 281 -6.86 5.83 3.56
CA ASP A 281 -6.64 5.38 4.95
C ASP A 281 -7.85 5.69 5.85
N LEU A 282 -8.54 6.80 5.59
CA LEU A 282 -9.75 7.21 6.32
C LEU A 282 -11.00 6.43 5.90
N LYS A 283 -10.93 5.71 4.77
CA LYS A 283 -12.06 4.95 4.21
C LYS A 283 -12.04 3.46 4.56
N ILE A 284 -11.06 2.99 5.33
CA ILE A 284 -11.05 1.60 5.82
C ILE A 284 -12.30 1.39 6.69
N HIS A 285 -13.17 0.49 6.25
CA HIS A 285 -14.41 0.15 6.93
C HIS A 285 -14.27 -1.12 7.78
N SER A 286 -13.72 -2.18 7.20
CA SER A 286 -13.60 -3.50 7.84
C SER A 286 -12.35 -4.25 7.40
N VAL A 287 -11.97 -5.28 8.17
CA VAL A 287 -10.96 -6.26 7.77
C VAL A 287 -11.43 -7.68 8.05
N ILE A 288 -11.15 -8.59 7.12
CA ILE A 288 -11.38 -10.02 7.25
C ILE A 288 -10.04 -10.73 7.31
N PHE A 289 -9.81 -11.55 8.32
CA PHE A 289 -8.65 -12.43 8.44
C PHE A 289 -9.09 -13.87 8.23
N PHE A 290 -8.52 -14.55 7.24
CA PHE A 290 -8.77 -15.96 6.95
C PHE A 290 -7.64 -16.80 7.50
N GLU A 291 -7.98 -17.87 8.23
CA GLU A 291 -7.04 -18.93 8.56
C GLU A 291 -6.58 -19.62 7.27
N LYS A 292 -7.54 -19.98 6.42
CA LYS A 292 -7.33 -20.45 5.05
C LYS A 292 -8.41 -19.80 4.17
N PRO A 293 -8.05 -19.16 3.06
CA PRO A 293 -9.05 -18.51 2.22
C PRO A 293 -9.95 -19.55 1.52
N PRO A 294 -11.16 -19.15 1.10
CA PRO A 294 -12.07 -20.00 0.33
C PRO A 294 -11.41 -20.60 -0.92
N GLN A 295 -11.81 -21.82 -1.29
CA GLN A 295 -11.41 -22.40 -2.57
C GLN A 295 -12.34 -21.85 -3.64
N LEU A 296 -11.81 -20.95 -4.47
CA LEU A 296 -12.55 -20.45 -5.61
C LEU A 296 -12.59 -21.54 -6.68
N VAL A 297 -13.75 -22.20 -6.79
CA VAL A 297 -14.04 -23.09 -7.91
C VAL A 297 -14.61 -22.22 -9.02
N TYR A 298 -13.77 -21.91 -10.01
CA TYR A 298 -14.25 -21.32 -11.25
C TYR A 298 -14.98 -22.41 -12.06
N PRO A 299 -16.21 -22.16 -12.53
CA PRO A 299 -16.90 -23.06 -13.44
C PRO A 299 -16.15 -23.22 -14.76
#